data_AF-A0A2M8KA34-F1
#
_entry.id   AF-A0A2M8KA34-F1
#
_cell.length_a   1.000
_cell.length_b   1.000
_cell.length_c   1.000
_cell.angle_alpha   90.00
_cell.angle_beta   90.00
_cell.angle_gamma   90.00
#
_symmetry.space_group_name_H-M   'P 1'
#
loop_
_entity.id
_entity.type
_entity.pdbx_description
1 polymer ?
#
loop_
_entity_poly.entity_id
_entity_poly.type
_entity_poly.pdbx_seq_one_letter_code
_entity_poly.pdbx_strand_id
1 'polypeptide(L)'
;MNLESLFSVAPYNWSSIATAIFCGVIVGLERQLRGKPVGIRTSALIVLGTYVFIASSMFVAAETTDPSRIIGQVITGIGFLGAGVMLSKDGAVIGVTSAATIWTLAAIGVCIAIIGSYVAIKLSFIVVAILYGVDILEEYSSAFTRGVHSKYSRWRKRD
;
A
#
# COMPACT_ATOMS: atom_id res chain seq x y z
N MET A 1 16.86 32.40 12.50
CA MET A 1 16.02 31.39 11.82
C MET A 1 14.64 31.97 11.66
N ASN A 2 14.17 32.16 10.43
CA ASN A 2 12.81 32.65 10.16
C ASN A 2 11.80 31.52 10.43
N LEU A 3 10.61 31.83 10.96
CA LEU A 3 9.56 30.82 11.22
C LEU A 3 9.24 30.00 9.95
N GLU A 4 9.30 30.63 8.78
CA GLU A 4 9.05 29.94 7.51
C GLU A 4 10.09 28.87 7.16
N SER A 5 11.35 29.05 7.58
CA SER A 5 12.38 28.03 7.40
C SER A 5 12.20 26.83 8.33
N LEU A 6 11.47 26.99 9.44
CA LEU A 6 11.17 25.90 10.37
C LEU A 6 10.02 25.02 9.88
N PHE A 7 9.04 25.59 9.17
CA PHE A 7 7.88 24.87 8.65
C PHE A 7 8.01 24.46 7.17
N SER A 8 9.09 24.90 6.50
CA SER A 8 9.39 24.46 5.14
C SER A 8 9.89 23.01 5.16
N VAL A 9 9.21 22.17 4.38
CA VAL A 9 9.61 20.79 4.09
C VAL A 9 10.23 20.66 2.70
N ALA A 10 10.76 21.75 2.15
CA ALA A 10 11.44 21.72 0.85
C ALA A 10 12.50 20.60 0.80
N PRO A 11 12.59 19.82 -0.30
CA PRO A 11 11.91 19.99 -1.59
C PRO A 11 10.47 19.42 -1.66
N TYR A 12 9.92 18.92 -0.54
CA TYR A 12 8.59 18.32 -0.49
C TYR A 12 7.48 19.35 -0.30
N ASN A 13 6.24 18.92 -0.54
CA ASN A 13 5.05 19.75 -0.35
C ASN A 13 4.11 19.13 0.70
N TRP A 14 3.65 19.94 1.65
CA TRP A 14 2.69 19.51 2.68
C TRP A 14 1.41 18.91 2.09
N SER A 15 0.94 19.42 0.95
CA SER A 15 -0.24 18.89 0.26
C SER A 15 -0.04 17.45 -0.25
N SER A 16 1.14 17.13 -0.79
CA SER A 16 1.50 15.78 -1.23
C SER A 16 1.65 14.83 -0.04
N ILE A 17 2.25 15.29 1.06
CA ILE A 17 2.36 14.51 2.31
C ILE A 17 0.98 14.20 2.87
N ALA A 18 0.10 15.21 2.97
CA ALA A 18 -1.27 15.04 3.42
C ALA A 18 -2.04 14.07 2.51
N THR A 19 -1.84 14.17 1.19
CA THR A 19 -2.44 13.24 0.23
C THR A 19 -1.92 11.81 0.43
N ALA A 20 -0.62 11.62 0.64
CA ALA A 20 -0.03 10.31 0.86
C ALA A 20 -0.60 9.63 2.11
N ILE A 21 -0.70 10.38 3.21
CA ILE A 21 -1.32 9.91 4.44
C ILE A 21 -2.80 9.59 4.19
N PHE A 22 -3.54 10.48 3.54
CA PHE A 22 -4.97 10.29 3.26
C PHE A 22 -5.24 9.04 2.41
N CYS A 23 -4.50 8.84 1.32
CA CYS A 23 -4.61 7.66 0.47
C CYS A 23 -4.30 6.36 1.24
N GLY A 24 -3.23 6.37 2.04
CA GLY A 24 -2.87 5.22 2.88
C GLY A 24 -3.91 4.94 3.97
N VAL A 25 -4.50 5.99 4.56
CA VAL A 25 -5.58 5.86 5.55
C VAL A 25 -6.84 5.26 4.93
N ILE A 26 -7.25 5.69 3.73
CA ILE A 26 -8.45 5.13 3.07
C ILE A 26 -8.34 3.62 2.89
N VAL A 27 -7.22 3.16 2.31
CA VAL A 27 -7.00 1.72 2.09
C VAL A 27 -6.80 1.00 3.42
N GLY A 28 -5.98 1.54 4.32
CA GLY A 28 -5.68 0.92 5.61
C GLY A 28 -6.88 0.86 6.57
N LEU A 29 -7.84 1.77 6.45
CA LEU A 29 -9.09 1.76 7.21
C LEU A 29 -9.95 0.56 6.81
N GLU A 30 -10.08 0.31 5.51
CA GLU A 30 -10.74 -0.89 4.99
C GLU A 30 -10.09 -2.16 5.56
N ARG A 31 -8.76 -2.24 5.50
CA ARG A 31 -8.00 -3.39 6.03
C ARG A 31 -8.25 -3.59 7.53
N GLN A 32 -8.17 -2.51 8.30
CA GLN A 32 -8.26 -2.53 9.76
C GLN A 32 -9.67 -2.88 10.24
N LEU A 33 -10.72 -2.34 9.61
CA LEU A 33 -12.11 -2.66 9.94
C LEU A 33 -12.44 -4.13 9.69
N ARG A 34 -11.81 -4.76 8.70
CA ARG A 34 -12.00 -6.17 8.35
C ARG A 34 -11.07 -7.12 9.10
N GLY A 35 -10.26 -6.61 10.04
CA GLY A 35 -9.33 -7.42 10.83
C GLY A 35 -8.21 -8.06 10.01
N LYS A 36 -7.88 -7.49 8.86
CA LYS A 36 -6.86 -8.01 7.95
C LYS A 36 -5.51 -7.34 8.24
N PRO A 37 -4.38 -7.99 7.89
CA PRO A 37 -3.06 -7.37 8.04
C PRO A 37 -2.94 -6.04 7.28
N VAL A 38 -1.96 -5.22 7.69
CA VAL A 38 -1.63 -3.93 7.06
C VAL A 38 -2.75 -2.89 7.27
N GLY A 39 -2.97 -2.51 8.54
CA GLY A 39 -3.95 -1.49 8.92
C GLY A 39 -3.47 -0.06 8.65
N ILE A 40 -4.23 0.92 9.14
CA ILE A 40 -4.08 2.36 8.85
C ILE A 40 -2.63 2.86 9.00
N ARG A 41 -1.98 2.54 10.12
CA ARG A 41 -0.60 2.98 10.40
C ARG A 41 0.39 2.47 9.35
N THR A 42 0.32 1.18 9.04
CA THR A 42 1.24 0.55 8.09
C THR A 42 0.98 1.07 6.68
N SER A 43 -0.29 1.18 6.27
CA SER A 43 -0.65 1.68 4.94
C SER A 43 -0.21 3.12 4.72
N ALA A 44 -0.43 4.01 5.70
CA ALA A 44 0.00 5.40 5.63
C ALA A 44 1.53 5.52 5.50
N LEU A 45 2.29 4.72 6.27
CA LEU A 45 3.76 4.74 6.22
C LEU A 45 4.31 4.20 4.88
N ILE A 46 3.67 3.19 4.28
CA ILE A 46 4.08 2.68 2.96
C ILE A 46 3.90 3.77 1.90
N VAL A 47 2.71 4.37 1.80
CA VAL A 47 2.44 5.40 0.77
C VAL A 47 3.34 6.62 0.96
N LEU A 48 3.46 7.11 2.20
CA LEU A 48 4.32 8.25 2.53
C LEU A 48 5.79 7.95 2.26
N GLY A 49 6.31 6.81 2.71
CA GLY A 49 7.70 6.43 2.51
C GLY A 49 8.03 6.30 1.03
N THR A 50 7.16 5.69 0.23
CA THR A 50 7.35 5.61 -1.22
C THR A 50 7.30 6.99 -1.88
N TYR A 51 6.35 7.86 -1.51
CA TYR A 51 6.34 9.25 -1.99
C TYR A 51 7.67 9.95 -1.70
N VAL A 52 8.17 9.86 -0.46
CA VAL A 52 9.43 10.51 -0.06
C VAL A 52 10.59 9.97 -0.87
N PHE A 53 10.75 8.65 -0.99
CA PHE A 53 11.86 8.07 -1.77
C PHE A 53 11.87 8.53 -3.23
N ILE A 54 10.72 8.57 -3.89
CA ILE A 54 10.62 9.01 -5.29
C ILE A 54 10.82 10.52 -5.39
N ALA A 55 10.24 11.32 -4.50
CA ALA A 55 10.42 12.77 -4.50
C ALA A 55 11.88 13.17 -4.23
N SER A 56 12.56 12.51 -3.28
CA SER A 56 14.00 12.69 -3.06
C SER A 56 14.81 12.31 -4.29
N SER A 57 14.40 11.25 -4.98
CA SER A 57 15.02 10.78 -6.21
C SER A 57 15.01 11.83 -7.31
N MET A 58 13.89 12.54 -7.48
CA MET A 58 13.76 13.59 -8.49
C MET A 58 14.64 14.81 -8.18
N PHE A 59 14.92 15.06 -6.90
CA PHE A 59 15.82 16.13 -6.47
C PHE A 59 17.30 15.77 -6.67
N VAL A 60 17.66 14.51 -6.41
CA VAL A 60 19.04 14.01 -6.56
C VAL A 60 19.40 13.68 -8.01
N ALA A 61 18.41 13.35 -8.84
CA ALA A 61 18.63 13.03 -10.24
C ALA A 61 19.25 14.22 -10.99
N ALA A 62 20.55 14.14 -11.26
CA ALA A 62 21.18 14.91 -12.31
C ALA A 62 20.63 14.46 -13.68
N GLU A 63 20.77 15.28 -14.73
CA GLU A 63 20.24 15.03 -16.08
C GLU A 63 20.55 13.64 -16.67
N THR A 64 21.52 12.91 -16.11
CA THR A 64 21.96 11.58 -16.53
C THR A 64 21.36 10.40 -15.74
N THR A 65 20.58 10.62 -14.69
CA THR A 65 20.03 9.53 -13.86
C THR A 65 18.62 9.16 -14.30
N ASP A 66 18.42 7.91 -14.75
CA ASP A 66 17.11 7.39 -15.13
C ASP A 66 16.19 7.16 -13.89
N PRO A 67 15.09 7.92 -13.73
CA PRO A 67 14.14 7.76 -12.62
C PRO A 67 13.52 6.36 -12.56
N SER A 68 13.45 5.65 -13.69
CA SER A 68 12.92 4.28 -13.76
C SER A 68 13.70 3.31 -12.87
N ARG A 69 15.01 3.54 -12.70
CA ARG A 69 15.88 2.70 -11.86
C ARG A 69 15.48 2.79 -10.40
N ILE A 70 15.17 3.98 -9.90
CA ILE A 70 14.82 4.17 -8.48
C ILE A 70 13.43 3.62 -8.21
N ILE A 71 12.48 3.81 -9.12
CA ILE A 71 11.17 3.15 -9.07
C ILE A 71 11.35 1.62 -8.99
N GLY A 72 12.24 1.05 -9.82
CA GLY A 72 12.56 -0.38 -9.78
C GLY A 72 13.12 -0.84 -8.42
N GLN A 73 13.99 -0.05 -7.79
CA GLN A 73 14.53 -0.36 -6.45
C GLN A 73 13.46 -0.29 -5.36
N VAL A 74 12.55 0.70 -5.43
CA VAL A 74 11.42 0.79 -4.51
C VAL A 74 10.49 -0.42 -4.67
N ILE A 75 10.13 -0.79 -5.90
CA ILE A 75 9.30 -1.98 -6.17
C ILE A 75 9.96 -3.25 -5.60
N THR A 76 11.27 -3.39 -5.80
CA THR A 76 12.04 -4.53 -5.27
C THR A 76 12.01 -4.56 -3.74
N GLY A 77 12.25 -3.42 -3.07
CA GLY A 77 12.22 -3.33 -1.61
C GLY A 77 10.83 -3.61 -1.01
N ILE A 78 9.77 -3.14 -1.65
CA ILE A 78 8.38 -3.40 -1.24
C ILE A 78 8.02 -4.88 -1.34
N GLY A 79 8.63 -5.61 -2.28
CA GLY A 79 8.51 -7.07 -2.39
C GLY A 79 8.88 -7.79 -1.09
N PHE A 80 9.88 -7.31 -0.35
CA PHE A 80 10.26 -7.88 0.95
C PHE A 80 9.18 -7.69 2.02
N LEU A 81 8.57 -6.50 2.10
CA LEU A 81 7.44 -6.24 3.02
C LEU A 81 6.22 -7.11 2.66
N GLY A 82 5.95 -7.26 1.36
CA GLY A 82 4.91 -8.14 0.84
C GLY A 82 5.15 -9.61 1.21
N ALA A 83 6.37 -10.11 1.02
CA ALA A 83 6.72 -11.47 1.42
C ALA A 83 6.60 -11.68 2.94
N GLY A 84 6.97 -10.67 3.74
CA GLY A 84 6.89 -10.73 5.20
C GLY A 84 5.47 -10.85 5.77
N VAL A 85 4.44 -10.45 5.02
CA VAL A 85 3.02 -10.64 5.43
C VAL A 85 2.43 -11.97 4.92
N MET A 86 3.13 -12.67 4.03
CA MET A 86 2.72 -13.97 3.53
C MET A 86 3.17 -15.07 4.48
N LEU A 87 2.26 -15.97 4.85
CA LEU A 87 2.58 -17.14 5.67
C LEU A 87 2.18 -18.39 4.90
N SER A 88 3.07 -19.39 4.90
CA SER A 88 2.79 -20.71 4.32
C SER A 88 2.60 -21.71 5.45
N LYS A 89 1.49 -22.44 5.44
CA LYS A 89 1.23 -23.54 6.38
C LYS A 89 0.41 -24.64 5.70
N ASP A 90 0.84 -25.89 5.87
CA ASP A 90 0.14 -27.10 5.40
C ASP A 90 -0.26 -27.08 3.91
N GLY A 91 0.62 -26.51 3.07
CA GLY A 91 0.45 -26.39 1.61
C GLY A 91 -0.46 -25.23 1.18
N ALA A 92 -0.90 -24.36 2.09
CA ALA A 92 -1.68 -23.17 1.78
C ALA A 92 -0.89 -21.90 2.11
N VAL A 93 -0.97 -20.90 1.22
CA VAL A 93 -0.37 -19.57 1.42
C VAL A 93 -1.48 -18.59 1.79
N ILE A 94 -1.35 -17.95 2.95
CA ILE A 94 -2.24 -16.89 3.42
C ILE A 94 -1.54 -15.54 3.33
N GLY A 95 -2.33 -14.46 3.27
CA GLY A 95 -1.79 -13.09 3.23
C GLY A 95 -1.49 -12.56 1.83
N VAL A 96 -1.75 -13.32 0.76
CA VAL A 96 -1.49 -12.92 -0.64
C VAL A 96 -2.14 -11.59 -0.99
N THR A 97 -3.42 -11.39 -0.65
CA THR A 97 -4.12 -10.11 -0.87
C THR A 97 -3.51 -8.95 -0.08
N SER A 98 -2.98 -9.23 1.11
CA SER A 98 -2.32 -8.21 1.93
C SER A 98 -0.97 -7.82 1.32
N ALA A 99 -0.21 -8.80 0.79
CA ALA A 99 1.01 -8.55 0.04
C ALA A 99 0.73 -7.73 -1.23
N ALA A 100 -0.33 -8.07 -1.98
CA ALA A 100 -0.77 -7.28 -3.13
C ALA A 100 -1.17 -5.85 -2.73
N THR A 101 -1.86 -5.69 -1.59
CA THR A 101 -2.24 -4.36 -1.07
C THR A 101 -1.01 -3.52 -0.74
N ILE A 102 0.02 -4.10 -0.10
CA ILE A 102 1.30 -3.42 0.16
C ILE A 102 1.93 -2.94 -1.15
N TRP A 103 1.93 -3.79 -2.17
CA TRP A 103 2.48 -3.46 -3.49
C TRP A 103 1.72 -2.30 -4.15
N THR A 104 0.39 -2.31 -4.09
CA THR A 104 -0.44 -1.22 -4.64
C THR A 104 -0.29 0.09 -3.85
N LEU A 105 -0.16 0.03 -2.52
CA LEU A 105 0.10 1.21 -1.68
C LEU A 105 1.41 1.90 -2.08
N ALA A 106 2.46 1.14 -2.36
CA ALA A 106 3.70 1.71 -2.87
C ALA A 106 3.47 2.40 -4.23
N ALA A 107 2.77 1.75 -5.16
CA ALA A 107 2.44 2.34 -6.46
C ALA A 107 1.65 3.67 -6.32
N ILE A 108 0.75 3.77 -5.35
CA ILE A 108 0.05 5.03 -5.04
C ILE A 108 1.04 6.11 -4.60
N GLY A 109 2.01 5.79 -3.74
CA GLY A 109 3.07 6.73 -3.34
C GLY A 109 3.90 7.23 -4.53
N VAL A 110 4.25 6.35 -5.47
CA VAL A 110 4.94 6.71 -6.72
C VAL A 110 4.07 7.68 -7.55
N CYS A 111 2.76 7.38 -7.67
CA CYS A 111 1.84 8.24 -8.41
C CYS A 111 1.74 9.64 -7.81
N ILE A 112 1.76 9.78 -6.49
CA ILE A 112 1.74 11.11 -5.83
C ILE A 112 2.97 11.93 -6.22
N ALA A 113 4.15 11.30 -6.27
CA ALA A 113 5.40 11.99 -6.59
C ALA A 113 5.49 12.39 -8.08
N ILE A 114 5.05 11.53 -9.00
CA ILE A 114 5.30 11.69 -10.45
C ILE A 114 4.10 12.26 -11.20
N ILE A 115 2.89 11.79 -10.90
CA ILE A 115 1.67 12.08 -11.68
C ILE A 115 0.82 13.15 -11.00
N GLY A 116 0.71 13.07 -9.67
CA GLY A 116 0.03 14.06 -8.84
C GLY A 116 -1.11 13.49 -7.97
N SER A 117 -1.53 14.31 -7.01
CA SER A 117 -2.43 13.94 -5.91
C SER A 117 -3.81 13.44 -6.37
N TYR A 118 -4.43 14.07 -7.37
CA TYR A 118 -5.78 13.70 -7.82
C TYR A 118 -5.86 12.27 -8.38
N VAL A 119 -4.84 11.84 -9.11
CA VAL A 119 -4.80 10.48 -9.69
C VAL A 119 -4.60 9.45 -8.57
N ALA A 120 -3.71 9.73 -7.62
CA ALA A 120 -3.47 8.86 -6.47
C ALA A 120 -4.72 8.66 -5.60
N ILE A 121 -5.52 9.71 -5.38
CA ILE A 121 -6.79 9.61 -4.64
C ILE A 121 -7.76 8.68 -5.38
N LYS A 122 -7.94 8.87 -6.70
CA LYS A 122 -8.82 7.99 -7.51
C LYS A 122 -8.37 6.53 -7.46
N LEU A 123 -7.06 6.27 -7.58
CA LEU A 123 -6.51 4.92 -7.47
C LEU A 123 -6.77 4.31 -6.09
N SER A 124 -6.65 5.08 -5.00
CA SER A 124 -6.93 4.59 -3.64
C SER A 124 -8.39 4.15 -3.48
N PHE A 125 -9.34 4.90 -4.05
CA PHE A 125 -10.74 4.49 -4.07
C PHE A 125 -10.99 3.24 -4.92
N ILE A 126 -10.32 3.10 -6.07
CA ILE A 126 -10.39 1.89 -6.90
C ILE A 126 -9.88 0.68 -6.12
N VAL A 127 -8.77 0.81 -5.39
CA VAL A 127 -8.23 -0.25 -4.53
C VAL A 127 -9.24 -0.68 -3.48
N VAL A 128 -9.85 0.28 -2.77
CA VAL A 128 -10.90 -0.03 -1.78
C VAL A 128 -12.10 -0.71 -2.45
N ALA A 129 -12.52 -0.25 -3.63
CA ALA A 129 -13.64 -0.87 -4.36
C ALA A 129 -13.34 -2.33 -4.75
N ILE A 130 -12.10 -2.64 -5.15
CA ILE A 130 -11.67 -4.02 -5.44
C ILE A 130 -11.68 -4.86 -4.17
N LEU A 131 -11.06 -4.38 -3.08
CA LEU A 131 -10.98 -5.11 -1.81
C LEU A 131 -12.38 -5.37 -1.24
N TYR A 132 -13.21 -4.34 -1.21
CA TYR A 132 -14.58 -4.41 -0.72
C TYR A 132 -15.48 -5.28 -1.61
N GLY A 133 -15.38 -5.14 -2.93
CA GLY A 133 -16.18 -5.87 -3.90
C GLY A 133 -15.90 -7.38 -3.90
N VAL A 134 -14.63 -7.77 -3.80
CA VAL A 134 -14.26 -9.20 -3.70
C VAL A 134 -14.79 -9.80 -2.41
N ASP A 135 -14.66 -9.10 -1.29
CA ASP A 135 -15.16 -9.59 0.00
C ASP A 135 -16.69 -9.77 -0.01
N ILE A 136 -17.46 -8.86 -0.63
CA ILE A 136 -18.90 -9.04 -0.82
C ILE A 136 -19.21 -10.27 -1.65
N LEU A 137 -18.50 -10.46 -2.77
CA LEU A 137 -18.73 -11.60 -3.65
C LEU A 137 -18.45 -12.94 -2.95
N GLU A 138 -17.45 -12.99 -2.08
CA GLU A 138 -17.17 -14.15 -1.25
C GLU A 138 -18.30 -14.45 -0.25
N GLU A 139 -18.94 -13.42 0.32
CA GLU A 139 -20.09 -13.59 1.23
C GLU A 139 -21.35 -14.09 0.51
N TYR A 140 -21.60 -13.62 -0.71
CA TYR A 140 -22.78 -14.05 -1.50
C TYR A 140 -22.61 -15.42 -2.17
N SER A 141 -21.38 -15.83 -2.49
CA SER A 141 -21.10 -17.07 -3.22
C SER A 141 -20.11 -17.96 -2.49
N SER A 142 -20.63 -18.79 -1.57
CA SER A 142 -19.87 -19.86 -0.92
C SER A 142 -19.32 -20.92 -1.90
N ALA A 143 -19.73 -20.88 -3.17
CA ALA A 143 -19.22 -21.73 -4.24
C ALA A 143 -17.77 -21.37 -4.64
N PHE A 144 -17.34 -20.11 -4.45
CA PHE A 144 -15.97 -19.67 -4.75
C PHE A 144 -14.99 -19.90 -3.58
N THR A 145 -15.49 -19.97 -2.34
CA THR A 145 -14.70 -20.17 -1.11
C THR A 145 -14.03 -21.56 -1.03
N ARG A 146 -14.52 -22.55 -1.81
CA ARG A 146 -14.07 -23.95 -1.71
C ARG A 146 -12.67 -24.22 -2.24
N GLY A 147 -12.10 -23.35 -3.08
CA GLY A 147 -10.78 -23.57 -3.68
C GLY A 147 -9.59 -23.33 -2.73
N VAL A 148 -9.68 -22.33 -1.83
CA VAL A 148 -8.50 -21.85 -1.07
C VAL A 148 -8.74 -21.69 0.45
N HIS A 149 -9.97 -21.44 0.91
CA HIS A 149 -10.24 -21.08 2.33
C HIS A 149 -10.89 -22.17 3.22
N SER A 150 -11.34 -23.29 2.64
CA SER A 150 -11.94 -24.43 3.38
C SER A 150 -11.04 -25.02 4.48
N LYS A 151 -9.71 -24.96 4.33
CA LYS A 151 -8.76 -25.53 5.30
C LYS A 151 -8.55 -24.67 6.56
N TYR A 152 -8.92 -23.37 6.56
CA TYR A 152 -8.59 -22.44 7.66
C TYR A 152 -9.59 -22.51 8.84
N SER A 153 -10.89 -22.73 8.60
CA SER A 153 -11.91 -22.76 9.66
C SER A 153 -11.70 -23.88 10.71
N ARG A 154 -11.07 -25.00 10.30
CA ARG A 154 -10.72 -26.12 11.20
C ARG A 154 -9.54 -25.84 12.13
N TRP A 155 -8.80 -24.76 11.90
CA TRP A 155 -7.57 -24.43 12.63
C TRP A 155 -7.85 -23.67 13.94
N ARG A 156 -8.82 -22.73 13.98
CA ARG A 156 -9.17 -21.90 15.17
C ARG A 156 -9.90 -22.66 16.29
N LYS A 157 -10.09 -23.97 16.15
CA LYS A 157 -10.76 -24.84 17.15
C LYS A 157 -9.80 -25.84 17.81
N ARG A 158 -8.49 -25.74 17.57
CA ARG A 158 -7.47 -26.65 18.13
C ARG A 158 -6.56 -25.99 19.17
N ASP A 159 -6.87 -24.75 19.55
CA ASP A 159 -6.33 -24.07 20.74
C ASP A 159 -7.49 -23.86 21.72
#